data_AF-A0A497Q0Q7-F1
#
_entry.id   AF-A0A497Q0Q7-F1
#
_cell.length_a   1.000
_cell.length_b   1.000
_cell.length_c   1.000
_cell.angle_alpha   90.00
_cell.angle_beta   90.00
_cell.angle_gamma   90.00
#
_symmetry.space_group_name_H-M   'P 1'
#
loop_
_entity.id
_entity.type
_entity.pdbx_description
1 polymer ?
#
loop_
_entity_poly.entity_id
_entity_poly.type
_entity_poly.pdbx_seq_one_letter_code
_entity_poly.pdbx_strand_id
1 'polypeptide(L)'
;MEAQQVLDAISEKLEVVGAKDQVSVDDIRPVSIPTSDRRNLAELEKELQRALDSLKSDSRLPDLLFRLANLHLKEANFGRAIVLYEVVLSIDSSRVPAWVHMGLAYLLGGEPKDAISCFGSALSIDPQNADAHTYMAMAYLELGELEKCREYAEKALGVDGGCALALVTMARVLKENGNVPGAVAWLKRALEVDRTYARALLMLGEIYVEQGQYDMAIQILGRAIESHPEHPYILAMLGDAYAGKGDFNMAVECYERALAVKSDDPQLWIKKGDTYRALRANELAVQSYQKAVHADPELVEAWVKSAQTLVMLGELESALEYYNTAMALNPTNHEVAHLRGVLLMSLARYEDALADFDTAFSQEPSNPDHLYYRAKVLEKLGRIEEARRTLQIARNLYREAGNSVRAAECSAKLRTLK
;
A
#
# COMPACT_ATOMS: atom_id res chain seq x y z
N MET A 1 2.67 22.04 -41.17
CA MET A 1 3.60 23.17 -40.96
C MET A 1 4.95 22.84 -41.60
N GLU A 2 5.75 23.84 -41.95
CA GLU A 2 7.17 23.59 -42.28
C GLU A 2 7.87 23.03 -41.03
N ALA A 3 8.91 22.19 -41.21
CA ALA A 3 9.58 21.51 -40.11
C ALA A 3 10.09 22.48 -39.02
N GLN A 4 10.59 23.65 -39.43
CA GLN A 4 11.03 24.72 -38.52
C GLN A 4 9.88 25.29 -37.67
N GLN A 5 8.71 25.48 -38.28
CA GLN A 5 7.52 26.02 -37.60
C GLN A 5 6.98 25.04 -36.54
N VAL A 6 7.16 23.72 -36.76
CA VAL A 6 6.78 22.69 -35.77
C VAL A 6 7.64 22.82 -34.51
N LEU A 7 8.95 23.07 -34.66
CA LEU A 7 9.84 23.29 -33.52
C LEU A 7 9.47 24.56 -32.75
N ASP A 8 9.16 25.65 -33.45
CA ASP A 8 8.79 26.92 -32.80
C ASP A 8 7.46 26.77 -32.02
N ALA A 9 6.47 26.09 -32.59
CA ALA A 9 5.19 25.84 -31.93
C ALA A 9 5.33 24.95 -30.68
N ILE A 10 6.21 23.94 -30.74
CA ILE A 10 6.51 23.08 -29.58
C ILE A 10 7.24 23.88 -28.51
N SER A 11 8.24 24.69 -28.89
CA SER A 11 8.97 25.54 -27.95
C SER A 11 8.03 26.49 -27.20
N GLU A 12 7.17 27.21 -27.92
CA GLU A 12 6.18 28.11 -27.33
C GLU A 12 5.23 27.35 -26.39
N LYS A 13 4.80 26.14 -26.79
CA LYS A 13 3.88 25.37 -25.97
C LYS A 13 4.52 24.83 -24.69
N LEU A 14 5.78 24.38 -24.77
CA LEU A 14 6.54 23.92 -23.60
C LEU A 14 6.78 25.06 -22.60
N GLU A 15 7.00 26.28 -23.08
CA GLU A 15 7.09 27.48 -22.24
C GLU A 15 5.76 27.77 -21.53
N VAL A 16 4.64 27.75 -22.26
CA VAL A 16 3.30 27.99 -21.70
C VAL A 16 2.94 26.97 -20.61
N VAL A 17 3.32 25.71 -20.80
CA VAL A 17 3.04 24.63 -19.84
C VAL A 17 4.08 24.58 -18.71
N GLY A 18 5.15 25.37 -18.79
CA GLY A 18 6.20 25.42 -17.77
C GLY A 18 6.99 24.12 -17.67
N ALA A 19 7.30 23.49 -18.81
CA ALA A 19 8.15 22.30 -18.86
C ALA A 19 9.55 22.64 -18.36
N LYS A 20 9.94 22.08 -17.21
CA LYS A 20 11.24 22.33 -16.57
C LYS A 20 12.29 21.32 -17.06
N ASP A 21 13.54 21.75 -17.02
CA ASP A 21 14.69 20.90 -17.34
C ASP A 21 15.00 19.87 -16.23
N GLN A 22 14.59 20.14 -15.00
CA GLN A 22 14.69 19.23 -13.86
C GLN A 22 13.32 18.64 -13.51
N VAL A 23 13.30 17.33 -13.25
CA VAL A 23 12.14 16.60 -12.74
C VAL A 23 12.56 15.90 -11.44
N SER A 24 11.96 16.30 -10.32
CA SER A 24 12.06 15.54 -9.07
C SER A 24 11.07 14.39 -9.08
N VAL A 25 11.44 13.25 -8.48
CA VAL A 25 10.52 12.12 -8.28
C VAL A 25 9.24 12.54 -7.55
N ASP A 26 9.33 13.52 -6.65
CA ASP A 26 8.18 14.00 -5.86
C ASP A 26 7.19 14.86 -6.68
N ASP A 27 7.59 15.35 -7.85
CA ASP A 27 6.76 16.18 -8.72
C ASP A 27 5.92 15.37 -9.74
N ILE A 28 6.14 14.05 -9.82
CA ILE A 28 5.54 13.16 -10.84
C ILE A 28 4.11 12.78 -10.45
N ARG A 29 3.15 13.04 -11.34
CA ARG A 29 1.72 12.74 -11.13
C ARG A 29 0.92 12.58 -12.44
N PRO A 30 -0.05 11.64 -12.54
CA PRO A 30 -0.78 11.30 -13.77
C PRO A 30 -1.56 12.44 -14.47
N VAL A 31 -1.80 13.54 -13.76
CA VAL A 31 -2.56 14.70 -14.24
C VAL A 31 -1.82 15.94 -13.80
N SER A 32 -0.82 16.38 -14.58
CA SER A 32 -0.05 17.58 -14.25
C SER A 32 -0.38 18.79 -15.14
N ILE A 33 -1.07 18.57 -16.27
CA ILE A 33 -1.37 19.60 -17.28
C ILE A 33 -2.87 19.63 -17.64
N PRO A 34 -3.46 20.79 -17.98
CA PRO A 34 -4.83 20.89 -18.49
C PRO A 34 -5.10 20.02 -19.72
N THR A 35 -6.32 19.49 -19.83
CA THR A 35 -6.72 18.57 -20.92
C THR A 35 -6.60 19.19 -22.32
N SER A 36 -6.82 20.50 -22.45
CA SER A 36 -6.65 21.23 -23.71
C SER A 36 -5.19 21.22 -24.18
N ASP A 37 -4.26 21.43 -23.26
CA ASP A 37 -2.84 21.50 -23.59
C ASP A 37 -2.28 20.12 -23.93
N ARG A 38 -2.76 19.07 -23.27
CA ARG A 38 -2.43 17.67 -23.62
C ARG A 38 -2.85 17.31 -25.04
N ARG A 39 -4.04 17.73 -25.48
CA ARG A 39 -4.51 17.48 -26.86
C ARG A 39 -3.64 18.20 -27.87
N ASN A 40 -3.33 19.47 -27.61
CA ASN A 40 -2.48 20.27 -28.49
C ASN A 40 -1.05 19.71 -28.58
N LEU A 41 -0.46 19.29 -27.45
CA LEU A 41 0.84 18.63 -27.42
C LEU A 41 0.84 17.31 -28.20
N ALA A 42 -0.22 16.50 -28.08
CA ALA A 42 -0.34 15.26 -28.83
C ALA A 42 -0.46 15.46 -30.35
N GLU A 43 -1.04 16.58 -30.79
CA GLU A 43 -1.07 16.96 -32.21
C GLU A 43 0.31 17.41 -32.69
N LEU A 44 0.97 18.29 -31.93
CA LEU A 44 2.32 18.75 -32.22
C LEU A 44 3.34 17.60 -32.23
N GLU A 45 3.21 16.61 -31.35
CA GLU A 45 4.01 15.38 -31.32
C GLU A 45 3.90 14.58 -32.63
N LYS A 46 2.69 14.46 -33.18
CA LYS A 46 2.48 13.76 -34.47
C LYS A 46 3.13 14.52 -35.61
N GLU A 47 3.07 15.85 -35.58
CA GLU A 47 3.73 16.68 -36.58
C GLU A 47 5.26 16.60 -36.46
N LEU A 48 5.79 16.63 -35.23
CA LEU A 48 7.22 16.44 -34.96
C LEU A 48 7.69 15.09 -35.46
N GLN A 49 6.94 14.02 -35.20
CA GLN A 49 7.28 12.68 -35.67
C GLN A 49 7.34 12.59 -37.20
N ARG A 50 6.42 13.26 -37.91
CA ARG A 50 6.44 13.34 -39.39
C ARG A 50 7.62 14.17 -39.92
N ALA A 51 8.05 15.18 -39.16
CA ALA A 51 9.14 16.07 -39.54
C ALA A 51 10.52 15.59 -39.04
N LEU A 52 10.59 14.55 -38.21
CA LEU A 52 11.79 14.18 -37.46
C LEU A 52 13.01 13.95 -38.35
N ASP A 53 12.85 13.24 -39.47
CA ASP A 53 13.94 12.97 -40.41
C ASP A 53 14.52 14.24 -41.04
N SER A 54 13.69 15.25 -41.28
CA SER A 54 14.12 16.55 -41.81
C SER A 54 14.77 17.45 -40.76
N LEU A 55 14.58 17.14 -39.47
CA LEU A 55 15.03 17.95 -38.33
C LEU A 55 16.27 17.39 -37.63
N LYS A 56 16.78 16.22 -38.04
CA LYS A 56 17.92 15.56 -37.39
C LYS A 56 19.18 16.42 -37.26
N SER A 57 19.38 17.39 -38.15
CA SER A 57 20.51 18.31 -38.13
C SER A 57 20.24 19.62 -37.37
N ASP A 58 19.01 19.86 -36.89
CA ASP A 58 18.69 21.07 -36.12
C ASP A 58 19.21 20.94 -34.68
N SER A 59 20.07 21.89 -34.28
CA SER A 59 20.70 21.93 -32.96
C SER A 59 19.72 22.06 -31.79
N ARG A 60 18.48 22.53 -32.02
CA ARG A 60 17.45 22.72 -30.97
C ARG A 60 16.69 21.43 -30.67
N LEU A 61 16.68 20.49 -31.60
CA LEU A 61 15.84 19.29 -31.53
C LEU A 61 16.09 18.45 -30.26
N PRO A 62 17.34 18.16 -29.83
CA PRO A 62 17.59 17.36 -28.64
C PRO A 62 17.06 18.01 -27.36
N ASP A 63 17.14 19.34 -27.25
CA ASP A 63 16.66 20.07 -26.08
C ASP A 63 15.13 20.09 -25.99
N LEU A 64 14.45 20.34 -27.11
CA LEU A 64 12.99 20.30 -27.18
C LEU A 64 12.45 18.90 -26.90
N LEU A 65 13.07 17.87 -27.46
CA LEU A 65 12.71 16.47 -27.18
C LEU A 65 12.94 16.11 -25.71
N PHE A 66 14.03 16.56 -25.10
CA PHE A 66 14.31 16.33 -23.68
C PHE A 66 13.27 16.99 -22.78
N ARG A 67 12.92 18.26 -23.05
CA ARG A 67 11.86 18.97 -22.29
C ARG A 67 10.49 18.32 -22.46
N LEU A 68 10.18 17.85 -23.66
CA LEU A 68 8.96 17.09 -23.93
C LEU A 68 8.96 15.74 -23.19
N ALA A 69 10.09 15.04 -23.15
CA ALA A 69 10.23 13.79 -22.39
C ALA A 69 10.03 14.03 -20.89
N ASN A 70 10.63 15.09 -20.33
CA ASN A 70 10.43 15.49 -18.94
C ASN A 70 8.96 15.78 -18.60
N LEU A 71 8.23 16.35 -19.55
CA LEU A 71 6.81 16.61 -19.40
C LEU A 71 6.01 15.30 -19.30
N HIS A 72 6.29 14.32 -20.17
CA HIS A 72 5.68 12.99 -20.08
C HIS A 72 6.06 12.26 -18.80
N LEU A 73 7.33 12.35 -18.38
CA LEU A 73 7.79 11.79 -17.12
C LEU A 73 7.01 12.38 -15.94
N LYS A 74 6.85 13.71 -15.92
CA LYS A 74 6.06 14.41 -14.91
C LYS A 74 4.58 14.00 -14.91
N GLU A 75 4.01 13.66 -16.06
CA GLU A 75 2.66 13.10 -16.19
C GLU A 75 2.57 11.60 -15.90
N ALA A 76 3.64 10.96 -15.40
CA ALA A 76 3.71 9.51 -15.22
C ALA A 76 3.44 8.69 -16.51
N ASN A 77 3.63 9.31 -17.69
CA ASN A 77 3.54 8.65 -18.99
C ASN A 77 4.89 7.99 -19.33
N PHE A 78 5.33 7.04 -18.50
CA PHE A 78 6.69 6.48 -18.54
C PHE A 78 7.09 5.94 -19.93
N GLY A 79 6.22 5.17 -20.57
CA GLY A 79 6.51 4.60 -21.90
C GLY A 79 6.77 5.67 -22.97
N ARG A 80 6.04 6.79 -22.96
CA ARG A 80 6.29 7.90 -23.90
C ARG A 80 7.56 8.66 -23.55
N ALA A 81 7.79 8.89 -22.26
CA ALA A 81 9.00 9.56 -21.79
C ALA A 81 10.26 8.78 -22.22
N ILE A 82 10.26 7.45 -22.02
CA ILE A 82 11.37 6.55 -22.40
C ILE A 82 11.68 6.67 -23.89
N VAL A 83 10.69 6.52 -24.78
CA VAL A 83 10.89 6.62 -26.23
C VAL A 83 11.51 7.96 -26.63
N LEU A 84 11.06 9.06 -26.01
CA LEU A 84 11.62 10.38 -26.30
C LEU A 84 13.06 10.52 -25.78
N TYR A 85 13.37 9.99 -24.59
CA TYR A 85 14.74 9.96 -24.08
C TYR A 85 15.67 9.11 -24.96
N GLU A 86 15.21 7.98 -25.47
CA GLU A 86 15.99 7.15 -26.41
C GLU A 86 16.34 7.95 -27.68
N VAL A 87 15.39 8.72 -28.23
CA VAL A 87 15.65 9.59 -29.38
C VAL A 87 16.66 10.68 -29.02
N VAL A 88 16.52 11.33 -27.86
CA VAL A 88 17.50 12.32 -27.37
C VAL A 88 18.90 11.72 -27.29
N LEU A 89 19.02 10.54 -26.68
CA LEU A 89 20.30 9.84 -26.47
C LEU A 89 20.89 9.27 -27.77
N SER A 90 20.06 8.99 -28.78
CA SER A 90 20.53 8.61 -30.12
C SER A 90 21.19 9.78 -30.86
N ILE A 91 20.82 11.02 -30.52
CA ILE A 91 21.41 12.24 -31.10
C ILE A 91 22.59 12.71 -30.25
N ASP A 92 22.44 12.72 -28.93
CA ASP A 92 23.46 13.11 -27.94
C ASP A 92 23.50 12.10 -26.79
N SER A 93 24.38 11.11 -26.92
CA SER A 93 24.58 10.07 -25.91
C SER A 93 25.29 10.56 -24.66
N SER A 94 25.86 11.78 -24.69
CA SER A 94 26.60 12.37 -23.56
C SER A 94 25.71 13.17 -22.59
N ARG A 95 24.42 13.31 -22.90
CA ARG A 95 23.46 14.07 -22.08
C ARG A 95 23.07 13.31 -20.81
N VAL A 96 23.85 13.50 -19.75
CA VAL A 96 23.65 12.85 -18.44
C VAL A 96 22.22 12.97 -17.91
N PRO A 97 21.55 14.14 -17.91
CA PRO A 97 20.17 14.24 -17.41
C PRO A 97 19.16 13.36 -18.16
N ALA A 98 19.38 13.08 -19.45
CA ALA A 98 18.51 12.20 -20.22
C ALA A 98 18.64 10.74 -19.75
N TRP A 99 19.86 10.26 -19.47
CA TRP A 99 20.08 8.94 -18.87
C TRP A 99 19.45 8.84 -17.48
N VAL A 100 19.61 9.87 -16.64
CA VAL A 100 19.05 9.88 -15.27
C VAL A 100 17.52 9.87 -15.30
N HIS A 101 16.89 10.73 -16.09
CA HIS A 101 15.42 10.79 -16.15
C HIS A 101 14.81 9.58 -16.85
N MET A 102 15.50 9.01 -17.86
CA MET A 102 15.08 7.75 -18.47
C MET A 102 15.16 6.59 -17.47
N GLY A 103 16.25 6.51 -16.69
CA GLY A 103 16.36 5.54 -15.61
C GLY A 103 15.28 5.70 -14.54
N LEU A 104 14.93 6.94 -14.18
CA LEU A 104 13.83 7.23 -13.28
C LEU A 104 12.48 6.77 -13.85
N ALA A 105 12.25 6.96 -15.15
CA ALA A 105 11.05 6.47 -15.84
C ALA A 105 10.94 4.93 -15.78
N TYR A 106 12.04 4.21 -16.04
CA TYR A 106 12.09 2.75 -15.90
C TYR A 106 11.84 2.30 -14.46
N LEU A 107 12.47 2.97 -13.48
CA LEU A 107 12.30 2.64 -12.07
C LEU A 107 10.85 2.77 -11.62
N LEU A 108 10.20 3.89 -11.95
CA LEU A 108 8.79 4.12 -11.62
C LEU A 108 7.82 3.27 -12.46
N GLY A 109 8.25 2.84 -13.64
CA GLY A 109 7.56 1.87 -14.49
C GLY A 109 7.64 0.42 -13.99
N GLY A 110 8.42 0.13 -12.94
CA GLY A 110 8.58 -1.21 -12.37
C GLY A 110 9.69 -2.04 -13.03
N GLU A 111 10.61 -1.40 -13.76
CA GLU A 111 11.73 -2.04 -14.47
C GLU A 111 13.08 -1.62 -13.84
N PRO A 112 13.39 -2.04 -12.59
CA PRO A 112 14.57 -1.55 -11.86
C PRO A 112 15.90 -1.98 -12.49
N LYS A 113 15.94 -3.06 -13.27
CA LYS A 113 17.17 -3.52 -13.95
C LYS A 113 17.57 -2.60 -15.10
N ASP A 114 16.60 -2.18 -15.91
CA ASP A 114 16.81 -1.24 -17.00
C ASP A 114 17.14 0.16 -16.46
N ALA A 115 16.50 0.54 -15.34
CA ALA A 115 16.86 1.74 -14.59
C ALA A 115 18.33 1.74 -14.16
N ILE A 116 18.81 0.65 -13.56
CA ILE A 116 20.22 0.47 -13.16
C ILE A 116 21.16 0.62 -14.36
N SER A 117 20.81 0.08 -15.53
CA SER A 117 21.61 0.25 -16.74
C SER A 117 21.72 1.72 -17.14
N CYS A 118 20.59 2.46 -17.12
CA CYS A 118 20.56 3.88 -17.44
C CYS A 118 21.39 4.72 -16.46
N PHE A 119 21.27 4.48 -15.15
CA PHE A 119 22.07 5.16 -14.13
C PHE A 119 23.56 4.82 -14.26
N GLY A 120 23.90 3.58 -14.60
CA GLY A 120 25.27 3.19 -14.91
C GLY A 120 25.86 3.97 -16.08
N SER A 121 25.09 4.15 -17.17
CA SER A 121 25.49 4.99 -18.30
C SER A 121 25.69 6.44 -17.89
N ALA A 122 24.78 7.02 -17.11
CA ALA A 122 24.91 8.37 -16.56
C ALA A 122 26.20 8.53 -15.74
N LEU A 123 26.47 7.59 -14.82
CA LEU A 123 27.64 7.59 -13.94
C LEU A 123 28.95 7.31 -14.68
N SER A 124 28.91 6.65 -15.84
CA SER A 124 30.10 6.47 -16.68
C SER A 124 30.56 7.78 -17.33
N ILE A 125 29.64 8.73 -17.54
CA ILE A 125 29.91 10.06 -18.08
C ILE A 125 30.20 11.06 -16.95
N ASP A 126 29.38 11.05 -15.90
CA ASP A 126 29.51 11.90 -14.71
C ASP A 126 29.49 11.05 -13.43
N PRO A 127 30.67 10.59 -12.94
CA PRO A 127 30.77 9.78 -11.72
C PRO A 127 30.34 10.51 -10.44
N GLN A 128 30.23 11.84 -10.47
CA GLN A 128 29.87 12.69 -9.32
C GLN A 128 28.40 13.13 -9.40
N ASN A 129 27.56 12.40 -10.13
CA ASN A 129 26.13 12.72 -10.21
C ASN A 129 25.36 12.19 -8.99
N ALA A 130 24.98 13.09 -8.07
CA ALA A 130 24.26 12.72 -6.85
C ALA A 130 22.90 12.06 -7.11
N ASP A 131 22.14 12.57 -8.09
CA ASP A 131 20.82 12.06 -8.45
C ASP A 131 20.92 10.63 -9.01
N ALA A 132 21.88 10.38 -9.91
CA ALA A 132 22.11 9.05 -10.46
C ALA A 132 22.47 8.03 -9.37
N HIS A 133 23.38 8.36 -8.44
CA HIS A 133 23.69 7.48 -7.29
C HIS A 133 22.45 7.25 -6.41
N THR A 134 21.66 8.30 -6.15
CA THR A 134 20.45 8.22 -5.31
C THR A 134 19.39 7.31 -5.94
N TYR A 135 19.08 7.50 -7.22
CA TYR A 135 18.11 6.67 -7.92
C TYR A 135 18.61 5.24 -8.17
N MET A 136 19.92 5.05 -8.34
CA MET A 136 20.52 3.73 -8.40
C MET A 136 20.40 2.98 -7.07
N ALA A 137 20.58 3.66 -5.94
CA ALA A 137 20.29 3.10 -4.63
C ALA A 137 18.80 2.69 -4.51
N MET A 138 17.87 3.55 -4.92
CA MET A 138 16.44 3.21 -4.92
C MET A 138 16.13 1.99 -5.80
N ALA A 139 16.76 1.85 -6.97
CA ALA A 139 16.56 0.68 -7.84
C ALA A 139 17.06 -0.62 -7.20
N TYR A 140 18.20 -0.59 -6.49
CA TYR A 140 18.68 -1.76 -5.75
C TYR A 140 17.79 -2.09 -4.55
N LEU A 141 17.15 -1.10 -3.95
CA LEU A 141 16.18 -1.34 -2.89
C LEU A 141 14.97 -2.13 -3.38
N GLU A 142 14.39 -1.74 -4.53
CA GLU A 142 13.27 -2.45 -5.15
C GLU A 142 13.63 -3.90 -5.54
N LEU A 143 14.92 -4.17 -5.80
CA LEU A 143 15.44 -5.52 -6.03
C LEU A 143 15.74 -6.30 -4.74
N GLY A 144 15.63 -5.68 -3.56
CA GLY A 144 16.00 -6.27 -2.27
C GLY A 144 17.51 -6.41 -2.05
N GLU A 145 18.35 -5.79 -2.89
CA GLU A 145 19.82 -5.81 -2.78
C GLU A 145 20.31 -4.72 -1.81
N LEU A 146 20.04 -4.92 -0.51
CA LEU A 146 20.23 -3.90 0.54
C LEU A 146 21.67 -3.39 0.68
N GLU A 147 22.67 -4.25 0.46
CA GLU A 147 24.09 -3.85 0.54
C GLU A 147 24.47 -2.88 -0.58
N LYS A 148 24.06 -3.15 -1.82
CA LYS A 148 24.30 -2.23 -2.94
C LYS A 148 23.49 -0.95 -2.79
N CYS A 149 22.25 -1.05 -2.32
CA CYS A 149 21.44 0.13 -2.00
C CYS A 149 22.20 1.06 -1.03
N ARG A 150 22.74 0.52 0.07
CA ARG A 150 23.55 1.28 1.03
C ARG A 150 24.77 1.89 0.36
N GLU A 151 25.54 1.11 -0.40
CA GLU A 151 26.76 1.58 -1.07
C GLU A 151 26.48 2.81 -1.96
N TYR A 152 25.45 2.75 -2.80
CA TYR A 152 25.10 3.85 -3.70
C TYR A 152 24.50 5.05 -2.97
N ALA A 153 23.74 4.83 -1.89
CA ALA A 153 23.23 5.91 -1.08
C ALA A 153 24.37 6.63 -0.31
N GLU A 154 25.38 5.91 0.17
CA GLU A 154 26.59 6.50 0.76
C GLU A 154 27.39 7.30 -0.27
N LYS A 155 27.53 6.79 -1.50
CA LYS A 155 28.15 7.54 -2.61
C LYS A 155 27.39 8.82 -2.90
N ALA A 156 26.06 8.78 -3.00
CA ALA A 156 25.23 9.96 -3.20
C ALA A 156 25.46 11.02 -2.10
N LEU A 157 25.48 10.59 -0.84
CA LEU A 157 25.74 11.47 0.31
C LEU A 157 27.18 11.97 0.39
N GLY A 158 28.13 11.26 -0.20
CA GLY A 158 29.51 11.70 -0.37
C GLY A 158 29.65 12.83 -1.39
N VAL A 159 28.81 12.82 -2.43
CA VAL A 159 28.72 13.91 -3.42
C VAL A 159 27.94 15.10 -2.85
N ASP A 160 26.73 14.83 -2.34
CA ASP A 160 25.83 15.82 -1.75
C ASP A 160 25.32 15.33 -0.39
N GLY A 161 25.97 15.77 0.68
CA GLY A 161 25.60 15.44 2.06
C GLY A 161 24.25 16.03 2.50
N GLY A 162 23.65 16.91 1.70
CA GLY A 162 22.33 17.50 1.89
C GLY A 162 21.23 16.86 1.03
N CYS A 163 21.50 15.79 0.27
CA CYS A 163 20.47 15.16 -0.55
C CYS A 163 19.39 14.48 0.33
N ALA A 164 18.24 15.15 0.52
CA ALA A 164 17.15 14.66 1.37
C ALA A 164 16.62 13.29 0.92
N LEU A 165 16.57 13.04 -0.40
CA LEU A 165 16.15 11.76 -0.96
C LEU A 165 17.14 10.64 -0.62
N ALA A 166 18.46 10.87 -0.73
CA ALA A 166 19.47 9.88 -0.34
C ALA A 166 19.42 9.57 1.17
N LEU A 167 19.19 10.59 2.02
CA LEU A 167 19.01 10.42 3.46
C LEU A 167 17.79 9.53 3.79
N VAL A 168 16.67 9.72 3.10
CA VAL A 168 15.47 8.86 3.25
C VAL A 168 15.72 7.46 2.73
N THR A 169 16.43 7.30 1.61
CA THR A 169 16.80 5.98 1.07
C THR A 169 17.66 5.21 2.08
N MET A 170 18.65 5.86 2.71
CA MET A 170 19.44 5.27 3.80
C MET A 170 18.59 4.85 4.98
N ALA A 171 17.63 5.70 5.39
CA ALA A 171 16.72 5.33 6.46
C ALA A 171 15.89 4.09 6.11
N ARG A 172 15.42 3.98 4.87
CA ARG A 172 14.62 2.84 4.40
C ARG A 172 15.41 1.54 4.43
N VAL A 173 16.64 1.54 3.94
CA VAL A 173 17.56 0.38 4.04
C VAL A 173 17.76 -0.05 5.49
N LEU A 174 17.92 0.90 6.41
CA LEU A 174 18.10 0.59 7.82
C LEU A 174 16.83 0.03 8.48
N LYS A 175 15.64 0.53 8.10
CA LYS A 175 14.36 -0.01 8.57
C LYS A 175 14.19 -1.46 8.11
N GLU A 176 14.46 -1.75 6.84
CA GLU A 176 14.36 -3.11 6.27
C GLU A 176 15.37 -4.07 6.88
N ASN A 177 16.57 -3.60 7.22
CA ASN A 177 17.56 -4.36 7.99
C ASN A 177 17.23 -4.49 9.50
N GLY A 178 16.07 -4.00 9.95
CA GLY A 178 15.62 -4.05 11.35
C GLY A 178 16.28 -3.03 12.29
N ASN A 179 17.18 -2.18 11.79
CA ASN A 179 17.79 -1.09 12.57
C ASN A 179 16.90 0.16 12.57
N VAL A 180 15.76 0.05 13.25
CA VAL A 180 14.78 1.13 13.39
C VAL A 180 15.35 2.39 14.06
N PRO A 181 16.18 2.32 15.12
CA PRO A 181 16.80 3.52 15.72
C PRO A 181 17.69 4.27 14.73
N GLY A 182 18.46 3.54 13.92
CA GLY A 182 19.26 4.11 12.84
C GLY A 182 18.40 4.81 11.79
N ALA A 183 17.32 4.16 11.35
CA ALA A 183 16.37 4.75 10.39
C ALA A 183 15.81 6.09 10.90
N VAL A 184 15.38 6.16 12.17
CA VAL A 184 14.88 7.40 12.79
C VAL A 184 15.93 8.51 12.79
N ALA A 185 17.20 8.19 13.08
CA ALA A 185 18.27 9.18 13.08
C ALA A 185 18.49 9.80 11.68
N TRP A 186 18.48 8.97 10.63
CA TRP A 186 18.60 9.43 9.25
C TRP A 186 17.39 10.24 8.78
N LEU A 187 16.17 9.84 9.16
CA LEU A 187 14.97 10.62 8.86
C LEU A 187 14.99 11.99 9.53
N LYS A 188 15.44 12.07 10.79
CA LYS A 188 15.61 13.35 11.48
C LYS A 188 16.62 14.25 10.78
N ARG A 189 17.74 13.68 10.30
CA ARG A 189 18.71 14.42 9.48
C ARG A 189 18.13 14.90 8.15
N ALA A 190 17.31 14.09 7.48
CA ALA A 190 16.59 14.53 6.28
C ALA A 190 15.67 15.74 6.58
N LEU A 191 15.02 15.74 7.75
CA LEU A 191 14.17 16.84 8.21
C LEU A 191 14.92 18.06 8.73
N GLU A 192 16.22 17.94 9.04
CA GLU A 192 17.10 19.08 9.32
C GLU A 192 17.44 19.84 8.02
N VAL A 193 17.60 19.11 6.90
CA VAL A 193 17.80 19.68 5.57
C VAL A 193 16.51 20.30 5.04
N ASP A 194 15.43 19.53 4.98
CA ASP A 194 14.11 19.99 4.55
C ASP A 194 13.05 19.58 5.58
N ARG A 195 12.63 20.59 6.36
CA ARG A 195 11.65 20.43 7.44
C ARG A 195 10.27 20.00 6.95
N THR A 196 9.96 20.19 5.68
CA THR A 196 8.66 19.91 5.05
C THR A 196 8.70 18.69 4.15
N TYR A 197 9.82 17.96 4.10
CA TYR A 197 9.98 16.83 3.20
C TYR A 197 8.99 15.70 3.53
N ALA A 198 7.96 15.59 2.70
CA ALA A 198 6.78 14.77 2.98
C ALA A 198 7.11 13.29 3.15
N ARG A 199 8.03 12.75 2.33
CA ARG A 199 8.43 11.35 2.39
C ARG A 199 9.14 11.01 3.70
N ALA A 200 10.00 11.90 4.19
CA ALA A 200 10.66 11.73 5.48
C ALA A 200 9.67 11.82 6.65
N LEU A 201 8.74 12.79 6.62
CA LEU A 201 7.70 12.92 7.64
C LEU A 201 6.77 11.69 7.67
N LEU A 202 6.31 11.22 6.51
CA LEU A 202 5.46 10.04 6.39
C LEU A 202 6.14 8.80 6.97
N MET A 203 7.38 8.51 6.55
CA MET A 203 8.12 7.35 7.02
C MET A 203 8.44 7.42 8.52
N LEU A 204 8.76 8.61 9.03
CA LEU A 204 9.00 8.79 10.47
C LEU A 204 7.71 8.61 11.27
N GLY A 205 6.59 9.14 10.75
CA GLY A 205 5.25 8.95 11.32
C GLY A 205 4.84 7.48 11.37
N GLU A 206 5.05 6.74 10.28
CA GLU A 206 4.80 5.29 10.18
C GLU A 206 5.59 4.52 11.25
N ILE A 207 6.89 4.79 11.40
CA ILE A 207 7.72 4.17 12.45
C ILE A 207 7.15 4.46 13.84
N TYR A 208 6.68 5.68 14.11
CA TYR A 208 6.08 6.01 15.40
C TYR A 208 4.73 5.33 15.64
N VAL A 209 3.91 5.13 14.60
CA VAL A 209 2.67 4.32 14.70
C VAL A 209 3.01 2.87 15.04
N GLU A 210 3.96 2.25 14.34
CA GLU A 210 4.42 0.88 14.58
C GLU A 210 4.95 0.68 16.01
N GLN A 211 5.62 1.70 16.56
CA GLN A 211 6.15 1.67 17.94
C GLN A 211 5.09 2.00 19.01
N GLY A 212 3.85 2.29 18.64
CA GLY A 212 2.79 2.73 19.55
C GLY A 212 2.99 4.14 20.12
N GLN A 213 3.90 4.93 19.54
CA GLN A 213 4.21 6.30 19.95
C GLN A 213 3.26 7.30 19.26
N TYR A 214 1.97 7.15 19.51
CA TYR A 214 0.91 7.83 18.75
C TYR A 214 0.96 9.36 18.83
N ASP A 215 1.29 9.94 19.99
CA ASP A 215 1.41 11.41 20.11
C ASP A 215 2.50 12.00 19.21
N MET A 216 3.65 11.32 19.12
CA MET A 216 4.74 11.74 18.23
C MET A 216 4.37 11.50 16.76
N ALA A 217 3.70 10.39 16.45
CA ALA A 217 3.17 10.14 15.11
C ALA A 217 2.21 11.24 14.66
N ILE A 218 1.24 11.62 15.49
CA ILE A 218 0.27 12.69 15.20
C ILE A 218 0.99 14.03 14.95
N GLN A 219 1.99 14.37 15.76
CA GLN A 219 2.76 15.60 15.58
C GLN A 219 3.52 15.62 14.23
N ILE A 220 4.19 14.53 13.89
CA ILE A 220 4.98 14.43 12.65
C ILE A 220 4.08 14.38 11.40
N LEU A 221 3.03 13.57 11.43
CA LEU A 221 2.06 13.46 10.33
C LEU A 221 1.22 14.72 10.18
N GLY A 222 0.95 15.44 11.27
CA GLY A 222 0.34 16.77 11.26
C GLY A 222 1.14 17.79 10.44
N ARG A 223 2.47 17.77 10.55
CA ARG A 223 3.35 18.60 9.70
C ARG A 223 3.29 18.17 8.23
N ALA A 224 3.19 16.87 7.96
CA ALA A 224 3.11 16.36 6.58
C ALA A 224 1.80 16.75 5.90
N ILE A 225 0.70 16.80 6.65
CA ILE A 225 -0.61 17.17 6.11
C ILE A 225 -0.75 18.68 5.89
N GLU A 226 0.02 19.53 6.58
CA GLU A 226 0.06 20.97 6.32
C GLU A 226 0.59 21.28 4.91
N SER A 227 1.61 20.55 4.43
CA SER A 227 2.15 20.71 3.08
C SER A 227 1.37 19.95 2.01
N HIS A 228 0.77 18.81 2.35
CA HIS A 228 -0.03 18.00 1.42
C HIS A 228 -1.41 17.63 2.01
N PRO A 229 -2.38 18.56 2.07
CA PRO A 229 -3.65 18.40 2.78
C PRO A 229 -4.54 17.22 2.36
N GLU A 230 -4.36 16.75 1.13
CA GLU A 230 -5.18 15.71 0.51
C GLU A 230 -4.37 14.43 0.23
N HIS A 231 -3.16 14.28 0.78
CA HIS A 231 -2.36 13.08 0.52
C HIS A 231 -2.96 11.86 1.24
N PRO A 232 -3.51 10.86 0.51
CA PRO A 232 -4.35 9.82 1.10
C PRO A 232 -3.59 8.94 2.09
N TYR A 233 -2.32 8.63 1.83
CA TYR A 233 -1.50 7.82 2.73
C TYR A 233 -1.13 8.55 4.02
N ILE A 234 -0.93 9.88 3.99
CA ILE A 234 -0.63 10.65 5.20
C ILE A 234 -1.89 10.70 6.07
N LEU A 235 -3.05 10.94 5.46
CA LEU A 235 -4.34 10.90 6.14
C LEU A 235 -4.63 9.53 6.75
N ALA A 236 -4.37 8.45 6.02
CA ALA A 236 -4.55 7.08 6.52
C ALA A 236 -3.65 6.79 7.73
N MET A 237 -2.36 7.14 7.66
CA MET A 237 -1.43 6.98 8.78
C MET A 237 -1.81 7.84 10.00
N LEU A 238 -2.29 9.06 9.75
CA LEU A 238 -2.76 9.94 10.83
C LEU A 238 -4.03 9.36 11.49
N GLY A 239 -4.93 8.78 10.68
CA GLY A 239 -6.07 8.02 11.16
C GLY A 239 -5.67 6.83 12.03
N ASP A 240 -4.67 6.05 11.59
CA ASP A 240 -4.13 4.92 12.37
C ASP A 240 -3.53 5.40 13.70
N ALA A 241 -2.82 6.53 13.70
CA ALA A 241 -2.25 7.11 14.90
C ALA A 241 -3.34 7.56 15.90
N TYR A 242 -4.39 8.23 15.42
CA TYR A 242 -5.53 8.62 16.27
C TYR A 242 -6.30 7.39 16.79
N ALA A 243 -6.53 6.38 15.94
CA ALA A 243 -7.20 5.15 16.33
C ALA A 243 -6.41 4.40 17.41
N GLY A 244 -5.09 4.29 17.25
CA GLY A 244 -4.20 3.69 18.25
C GLY A 244 -4.18 4.45 19.58
N LYS A 245 -4.30 5.77 19.53
CA LYS A 245 -4.45 6.63 20.72
C LYS A 245 -5.84 6.50 21.39
N GLY A 246 -6.83 6.00 20.68
CA GLY A 246 -8.22 5.90 21.13
C GLY A 246 -9.10 7.10 20.75
N ASP A 247 -8.57 8.06 20.00
CA ASP A 247 -9.30 9.23 19.50
C ASP A 247 -10.08 8.88 18.21
N PHE A 248 -11.03 7.96 18.33
CA PHE A 248 -11.72 7.34 17.19
C PHE A 248 -12.49 8.34 16.30
N ASN A 249 -13.01 9.44 16.85
CA ASN A 249 -13.68 10.47 16.04
C ASN A 249 -12.71 11.14 15.05
N MET A 250 -11.50 11.49 15.51
CA MET A 250 -10.46 12.06 14.65
C MET A 250 -9.96 11.05 13.63
N ALA A 251 -9.88 9.77 14.01
CA ALA A 251 -9.51 8.70 13.09
C ALA A 251 -10.54 8.56 11.94
N VAL A 252 -11.84 8.57 12.24
CA VAL A 252 -12.90 8.56 11.23
C VAL A 252 -12.78 9.73 10.25
N GLU A 253 -12.56 10.95 10.76
CA GLU A 253 -12.39 12.15 9.91
C GLU A 253 -11.18 12.01 8.97
N CYS A 254 -10.06 11.49 9.47
CA CYS A 254 -8.88 11.24 8.66
C CYS A 254 -9.14 10.22 7.56
N TYR A 255 -9.79 9.10 7.88
CA TYR A 255 -10.16 8.09 6.88
C TYR A 255 -11.19 8.60 5.88
N GLU A 256 -12.14 9.44 6.29
CA GLU A 256 -13.09 10.10 5.38
C GLU A 256 -12.41 10.99 4.36
N ARG A 257 -11.46 11.81 4.80
CA ARG A 257 -10.66 12.64 3.91
C ARG A 257 -9.80 11.79 2.96
N ALA A 258 -9.22 10.69 3.45
CA ALA A 258 -8.44 9.78 2.60
C ALA A 258 -9.33 9.12 1.52
N LEU A 259 -10.52 8.66 1.91
CA LEU A 259 -11.52 8.04 1.03
C LEU A 259 -12.16 9.04 0.04
N ALA A 260 -12.15 10.33 0.33
CA ALA A 260 -12.56 11.36 -0.63
C ALA A 260 -11.62 11.43 -1.85
N VAL A 261 -10.36 11.03 -1.69
CA VAL A 261 -9.35 10.98 -2.75
C VAL A 261 -9.23 9.58 -3.35
N LYS A 262 -9.28 8.54 -2.51
CA LYS A 262 -9.23 7.13 -2.90
C LYS A 262 -10.49 6.39 -2.46
N SER A 263 -11.59 6.59 -3.18
CA SER A 263 -12.91 6.06 -2.79
C SER A 263 -13.03 4.53 -2.92
N ASP A 264 -12.13 3.91 -3.67
CA ASP A 264 -12.11 2.49 -4.03
C ASP A 264 -11.03 1.69 -3.27
N ASP A 265 -10.43 2.26 -2.22
CA ASP A 265 -9.48 1.52 -1.37
C ASP A 265 -10.23 0.70 -0.29
N PRO A 266 -10.30 -0.64 -0.42
CA PRO A 266 -11.06 -1.46 0.52
C PRO A 266 -10.46 -1.44 1.93
N GLN A 267 -9.14 -1.23 2.06
CA GLN A 267 -8.47 -1.25 3.35
C GLN A 267 -8.78 0.01 4.17
N LEU A 268 -8.95 1.16 3.50
CA LEU A 268 -9.45 2.37 4.17
C LEU A 268 -10.89 2.21 4.66
N TRP A 269 -11.74 1.54 3.88
CA TRP A 269 -13.10 1.22 4.31
C TRP A 269 -13.13 0.26 5.52
N ILE A 270 -12.25 -0.75 5.54
CA ILE A 270 -12.09 -1.64 6.70
C ILE A 270 -11.63 -0.85 7.94
N LYS A 271 -10.59 -0.03 7.83
CA LYS A 271 -10.09 0.79 8.95
C LYS A 271 -11.17 1.71 9.51
N LYS A 272 -11.94 2.35 8.64
CA LYS A 272 -13.09 3.16 9.03
C LYS A 272 -14.17 2.33 9.73
N GLY A 273 -14.48 1.14 9.22
CA GLY A 273 -15.42 0.20 9.84
C GLY A 273 -14.96 -0.26 11.23
N ASP A 274 -13.69 -0.63 11.38
CA ASP A 274 -13.08 -1.02 12.65
C ASP A 274 -13.16 0.12 13.69
N THR A 275 -12.93 1.35 13.23
CA THR A 275 -13.05 2.55 14.06
C THR A 275 -14.50 2.80 14.51
N TYR A 276 -15.48 2.61 13.63
CA TYR A 276 -16.89 2.70 14.01
C TYR A 276 -17.31 1.59 14.98
N ARG A 277 -16.78 0.36 14.83
CA ARG A 277 -16.99 -0.70 15.83
C ARG A 277 -16.43 -0.33 17.19
N ALA A 278 -15.25 0.28 17.24
CA ALA A 278 -14.65 0.76 18.49
C ALA A 278 -15.51 1.85 19.16
N LEU A 279 -16.15 2.71 18.36
CA LEU A 279 -17.17 3.68 18.80
C LEU A 279 -18.53 3.06 19.16
N ARG A 280 -18.72 1.74 18.97
CA ARG A 280 -20.00 1.02 19.11
C ARG A 280 -21.09 1.49 18.14
N ALA A 281 -20.71 2.17 17.06
CA ALA A 281 -21.60 2.56 15.98
C ALA A 281 -21.70 1.43 14.93
N ASN A 282 -22.28 0.30 15.33
CA ASN A 282 -22.25 -0.94 14.56
C ASN A 282 -22.94 -0.82 13.19
N GLU A 283 -23.99 -0.01 13.06
CA GLU A 283 -24.68 0.23 11.79
C GLU A 283 -23.76 0.94 10.78
N LEU A 284 -23.00 1.95 11.24
CA LEU A 284 -22.02 2.66 10.40
C LEU A 284 -20.81 1.77 10.07
N ALA A 285 -20.44 0.88 10.98
CA ALA A 285 -19.40 -0.11 10.73
C ALA A 285 -19.79 -1.08 9.62
N VAL A 286 -21.00 -1.67 9.66
CA VAL A 286 -21.52 -2.53 8.59
C VAL A 286 -21.52 -1.80 7.24
N GLN A 287 -22.03 -0.57 7.19
CA GLN A 287 -22.02 0.22 5.95
C GLN A 287 -20.60 0.43 5.40
N SER A 288 -19.61 0.62 6.28
CA SER A 288 -18.21 0.79 5.88
C SER A 288 -17.63 -0.52 5.34
N TYR A 289 -17.88 -1.66 5.99
CA TYR A 289 -17.44 -2.97 5.49
C TYR A 289 -18.13 -3.36 4.18
N GLN A 290 -19.41 -3.03 4.00
CA GLN A 290 -20.12 -3.25 2.74
C GLN A 290 -19.50 -2.45 1.59
N LYS A 291 -19.02 -1.23 1.86
CA LYS A 291 -18.25 -0.46 0.86
C LYS A 291 -16.88 -1.09 0.58
N ALA A 292 -16.21 -1.67 1.58
CA ALA A 292 -15.00 -2.44 1.36
C ALA A 292 -15.26 -3.66 0.45
N VAL A 293 -16.34 -4.41 0.71
CA VAL A 293 -16.80 -5.53 -0.14
C VAL A 293 -17.13 -5.07 -1.56
N HIS A 294 -17.73 -3.89 -1.73
CA HIS A 294 -18.03 -3.36 -3.06
C HIS A 294 -16.75 -2.95 -3.82
N ALA A 295 -15.76 -2.41 -3.12
CA ALA A 295 -14.47 -2.02 -3.68
C ALA A 295 -13.63 -3.25 -4.08
N ASP A 296 -13.64 -4.30 -3.25
CA ASP A 296 -13.01 -5.59 -3.54
C ASP A 296 -13.92 -6.75 -3.11
N PRO A 297 -14.68 -7.34 -4.04
CA PRO A 297 -15.56 -8.47 -3.76
C PRO A 297 -14.85 -9.76 -3.35
N GLU A 298 -13.55 -9.92 -3.65
CA GLU A 298 -12.77 -11.11 -3.32
C GLU A 298 -12.12 -11.01 -1.92
N LEU A 299 -12.17 -9.84 -1.29
CA LEU A 299 -11.59 -9.59 0.03
C LEU A 299 -12.41 -10.26 1.15
N VAL A 300 -12.04 -11.51 1.46
CA VAL A 300 -12.67 -12.33 2.52
C VAL A 300 -12.76 -11.59 3.86
N GLU A 301 -11.74 -10.83 4.24
CA GLU A 301 -11.72 -10.06 5.50
C GLU A 301 -12.92 -9.10 5.62
N ALA A 302 -13.28 -8.40 4.55
CA ALA A 302 -14.39 -7.45 4.56
C ALA A 302 -15.74 -8.16 4.78
N TRP A 303 -15.95 -9.30 4.12
CA TRP A 303 -17.13 -10.14 4.31
C TRP A 303 -17.26 -10.63 5.75
N VAL A 304 -16.17 -11.12 6.33
CA VAL A 304 -16.12 -11.63 7.71
C VAL A 304 -16.39 -10.52 8.72
N LYS A 305 -15.74 -9.36 8.59
CA LYS A 305 -15.96 -8.21 9.48
C LYS A 305 -17.39 -7.69 9.41
N SER A 306 -17.98 -7.64 8.21
CA SER A 306 -19.40 -7.30 8.03
C SER A 306 -20.30 -8.32 8.73
N ALA A 307 -20.10 -9.63 8.49
CA ALA A 307 -20.87 -10.69 9.10
C ALA A 307 -20.81 -10.66 10.63
N GLN A 308 -19.60 -10.55 11.21
CA GLN A 308 -19.43 -10.41 12.66
C GLN A 308 -20.20 -9.22 13.24
N THR A 309 -20.21 -8.09 12.51
CA THR A 309 -20.90 -6.88 12.95
C THR A 309 -22.41 -7.00 12.83
N LEU A 310 -22.92 -7.66 11.78
CA LEU A 310 -24.32 -8.04 11.65
C LEU A 310 -24.78 -8.98 12.78
N VAL A 311 -23.93 -9.93 13.21
CA VAL A 311 -24.21 -10.76 14.40
C VAL A 311 -24.38 -9.89 15.65
N MET A 312 -23.54 -8.86 15.84
CA MET A 312 -23.67 -7.95 16.98
C MET A 312 -24.95 -7.09 16.94
N LEU A 313 -25.48 -6.81 15.74
CA LEU A 313 -26.77 -6.14 15.54
C LEU A 313 -27.97 -7.09 15.69
N GLY A 314 -27.74 -8.40 15.77
CA GLY A 314 -28.79 -9.42 15.81
C GLY A 314 -29.36 -9.79 14.44
N GLU A 315 -28.77 -9.31 13.35
CA GLU A 315 -29.16 -9.63 11.98
C GLU A 315 -28.53 -10.96 11.53
N LEU A 316 -28.96 -12.05 12.17
CA LEU A 316 -28.31 -13.36 12.08
C LEU A 316 -28.40 -13.99 10.68
N GLU A 317 -29.54 -13.86 10.00
CA GLU A 317 -29.75 -14.40 8.65
C GLU A 317 -28.87 -13.68 7.63
N SER A 318 -28.81 -12.34 7.69
CA SER A 318 -27.91 -11.55 6.84
C SER A 318 -26.44 -11.86 7.13
N ALA A 319 -26.06 -11.99 8.41
CA ALA A 319 -24.70 -12.43 8.76
C ALA A 319 -24.37 -13.81 8.15
N LEU A 320 -25.33 -14.72 8.09
CA LEU A 320 -25.14 -16.05 7.52
C LEU A 320 -24.90 -15.99 6.01
N GLU A 321 -25.61 -15.12 5.28
CA GLU A 321 -25.35 -14.88 3.85
C GLU A 321 -23.91 -14.39 3.62
N TYR A 322 -23.43 -13.45 4.43
CA TYR A 322 -22.06 -12.93 4.31
C TYR A 322 -21.01 -14.01 4.62
N TYR A 323 -21.22 -14.83 5.66
CA TYR A 323 -20.33 -15.95 5.93
C TYR A 323 -20.36 -17.02 4.84
N ASN A 324 -21.51 -17.26 4.20
CA ASN A 324 -21.58 -18.18 3.06
C ASN A 324 -20.74 -17.68 1.89
N THR A 325 -20.80 -16.38 1.58
CA THR A 325 -19.95 -15.78 0.54
C THR A 325 -18.47 -15.86 0.91
N ALA A 326 -18.10 -15.52 2.15
CA ALA A 326 -16.72 -15.64 2.63
C ALA A 326 -16.19 -17.08 2.51
N MET A 327 -17.01 -18.08 2.86
CA MET A 327 -16.67 -19.51 2.71
C MET A 327 -16.58 -19.95 1.25
N ALA A 328 -17.41 -19.39 0.35
CA ALA A 328 -17.34 -19.71 -1.07
C ALA A 328 -16.04 -19.17 -1.70
N LEU A 329 -15.59 -17.98 -1.27
CA LEU A 329 -14.34 -17.37 -1.71
C LEU A 329 -13.11 -18.10 -1.17
N ASN A 330 -13.15 -18.55 0.09
CA ASN A 330 -12.05 -19.33 0.69
C ASN A 330 -12.59 -20.52 1.50
N PRO A 331 -12.84 -21.68 0.84
CA PRO A 331 -13.42 -22.86 1.49
C PRO A 331 -12.54 -23.50 2.57
N THR A 332 -11.23 -23.22 2.55
CA THR A 332 -10.25 -23.76 3.50
C THR A 332 -10.02 -22.86 4.71
N ASN A 333 -10.71 -21.72 4.81
CA ASN A 333 -10.56 -20.81 5.94
C ASN A 333 -11.26 -21.37 7.19
N HIS A 334 -10.46 -21.95 8.09
CA HIS A 334 -10.94 -22.54 9.35
C HIS A 334 -11.63 -21.52 10.27
N GLU A 335 -11.17 -20.26 10.29
CA GLU A 335 -11.78 -19.21 11.11
C GLU A 335 -13.19 -18.89 10.64
N VAL A 336 -13.39 -18.77 9.32
CA VAL A 336 -14.72 -18.50 8.76
C VAL A 336 -15.66 -19.68 8.98
N ALA A 337 -15.19 -20.91 8.77
CA ALA A 337 -15.97 -22.11 9.06
C ALA A 337 -16.38 -22.16 10.54
N HIS A 338 -15.46 -21.86 11.45
CA HIS A 338 -15.77 -21.80 12.88
C HIS A 338 -16.82 -20.73 13.22
N LEU A 339 -16.64 -19.50 12.72
CA LEU A 339 -17.55 -18.39 12.98
C LEU A 339 -18.95 -18.65 12.41
N ARG A 340 -19.04 -19.21 11.20
CA ARG A 340 -20.30 -19.61 10.59
C ARG A 340 -20.96 -20.74 11.36
N GLY A 341 -20.20 -21.74 11.83
CA GLY A 341 -20.69 -22.81 12.69
C GLY A 341 -21.30 -22.27 14.00
N VAL A 342 -20.65 -21.30 14.65
CA VAL A 342 -21.17 -20.65 15.86
C VAL A 342 -22.47 -19.88 15.57
N LEU A 343 -22.55 -19.18 14.44
CA LEU A 343 -23.79 -18.51 14.01
C LEU A 343 -24.92 -19.53 13.74
N LEU A 344 -24.63 -20.61 13.01
CA LEU A 344 -25.59 -21.67 12.72
C LEU A 344 -26.13 -22.34 13.99
N MET A 345 -25.29 -22.49 15.02
CA MET A 345 -25.76 -22.93 16.35
C MET A 345 -26.80 -21.99 16.95
N SER A 346 -26.61 -20.67 16.82
CA SER A 346 -27.55 -19.67 17.34
C SER A 346 -28.87 -19.67 16.56
N LEU A 347 -28.82 -20.03 15.27
CA LEU A 347 -29.98 -20.25 14.40
C LEU A 347 -30.60 -21.65 14.54
N ALA A 348 -30.12 -22.48 15.46
CA ALA A 348 -30.53 -23.88 15.67
C ALA A 348 -30.38 -24.79 14.43
N ARG A 349 -29.50 -24.43 13.48
CA ARG A 349 -29.14 -25.24 12.30
C ARG A 349 -27.96 -26.16 12.65
N TYR A 350 -28.23 -27.14 13.49
CA TYR A 350 -27.19 -27.94 14.15
C TYR A 350 -26.43 -28.86 13.19
N GLU A 351 -27.07 -29.46 12.20
CA GLU A 351 -26.42 -30.30 11.21
C GLU A 351 -25.41 -29.52 10.36
N ASP A 352 -25.79 -28.33 9.89
CA ASP A 352 -24.89 -27.45 9.13
C ASP A 352 -23.72 -26.96 10.01
N ALA A 353 -24.01 -26.59 11.26
CA ALA A 353 -22.98 -26.20 12.23
C ALA A 353 -21.97 -27.34 12.48
N LEU A 354 -22.45 -28.59 12.53
CA LEU A 354 -21.59 -29.75 12.72
C LEU A 354 -20.61 -29.92 11.55
N ALA A 355 -21.09 -29.77 10.32
CA ALA A 355 -20.25 -29.82 9.11
C ALA A 355 -19.19 -28.71 9.12
N ASP A 356 -19.56 -27.49 9.51
CA ASP A 356 -18.63 -26.37 9.63
C ASP A 356 -17.53 -26.59 10.67
N PHE A 357 -17.86 -27.16 11.83
CA PHE A 357 -16.84 -27.51 12.82
C PHE A 357 -15.96 -28.69 12.38
N ASP A 358 -16.49 -29.63 11.61
CA ASP A 358 -15.70 -30.68 10.98
C ASP A 358 -14.70 -30.09 9.97
N THR A 359 -15.14 -29.15 9.12
CA THR A 359 -14.26 -28.42 8.20
C THR A 359 -13.21 -27.62 8.95
N ALA A 360 -13.60 -26.80 9.94
CA ALA A 360 -12.65 -26.01 10.73
C ALA A 360 -11.57 -26.87 11.38
N PHE A 361 -11.96 -27.98 12.02
CA PHE A 361 -11.02 -28.92 12.63
C PHE A 361 -10.11 -29.64 11.61
N SER A 362 -10.62 -29.94 10.42
CA SER A 362 -9.81 -30.57 9.36
C SER A 362 -8.66 -29.68 8.88
N GLN A 363 -8.89 -28.36 8.90
CA GLN A 363 -7.93 -27.36 8.45
C GLN A 363 -7.00 -26.91 9.60
N GLU A 364 -7.50 -26.80 10.83
CA GLU A 364 -6.71 -26.48 12.02
C GLU A 364 -6.93 -27.51 13.16
N PRO A 365 -6.29 -28.70 13.08
CA PRO A 365 -6.48 -29.76 14.08
C PRO A 365 -5.97 -29.43 15.48
N SER A 366 -5.07 -28.44 15.60
CA SER A 366 -4.48 -28.00 16.87
C SER A 366 -5.42 -27.13 17.70
N ASN A 367 -6.50 -26.60 17.11
CA ASN A 367 -7.40 -25.69 17.80
C ASN A 367 -8.53 -26.43 18.54
N PRO A 368 -8.50 -26.49 19.89
CA PRO A 368 -9.49 -27.22 20.67
C PRO A 368 -10.90 -26.61 20.62
N ASP A 369 -11.04 -25.33 20.26
CA ASP A 369 -12.34 -24.66 20.22
C ASP A 369 -13.27 -25.29 19.17
N HIS A 370 -12.73 -25.70 18.02
CA HIS A 370 -13.51 -26.37 16.98
C HIS A 370 -14.21 -27.62 17.53
N LEU A 371 -13.48 -28.48 18.25
CA LEU A 371 -14.04 -29.70 18.86
C LEU A 371 -14.95 -29.40 20.05
N TYR A 372 -14.66 -28.37 20.85
CA TYR A 372 -15.52 -27.97 21.95
C TYR A 372 -16.91 -27.54 21.47
N TYR A 373 -16.98 -26.69 20.44
CA TYR A 373 -18.26 -26.28 19.87
C TYR A 373 -18.94 -27.41 19.10
N ARG A 374 -18.18 -28.25 18.37
CA ARG A 374 -18.68 -29.49 17.78
C ARG A 374 -19.38 -30.38 18.81
N ALA A 375 -18.79 -30.58 19.99
CA ALA A 375 -19.38 -31.37 21.06
C ALA A 375 -20.68 -30.76 21.58
N LYS A 376 -20.77 -29.42 21.69
CA LYS A 376 -22.02 -28.73 22.06
C LYS A 376 -23.11 -28.93 21.01
N VAL A 377 -22.77 -28.94 19.72
CA VAL A 377 -23.72 -29.24 18.64
C VAL A 377 -24.22 -30.68 18.74
N LEU A 378 -23.32 -31.65 18.93
CA LEU A 378 -23.67 -33.06 19.06
C LEU A 378 -24.60 -33.32 20.26
N GLU A 379 -24.39 -32.61 21.36
CA GLU A 379 -25.29 -32.64 22.52
C GLU A 379 -26.70 -32.16 22.15
N LYS A 380 -26.81 -31.05 21.40
CA LYS A 380 -28.10 -30.52 20.91
C LYS A 380 -28.82 -31.46 19.94
N LEU A 381 -28.05 -32.23 19.16
CA LEU A 381 -28.56 -33.27 18.27
C LEU A 381 -28.91 -34.59 18.97
N GLY A 382 -28.67 -34.71 20.29
CA GLY A 382 -28.87 -35.96 21.04
C GLY A 382 -27.83 -37.05 20.74
N ARG A 383 -26.73 -36.73 20.04
CA ARG A 383 -25.61 -37.64 19.73
C ARG A 383 -24.62 -37.70 20.91
N ILE A 384 -25.12 -38.12 22.08
CA ILE A 384 -24.43 -37.99 23.38
C ILE A 384 -23.08 -38.71 23.42
N GLU A 385 -22.98 -39.92 22.87
CA GLU A 385 -21.72 -40.69 22.86
C GLU A 385 -20.64 -40.03 22.00
N GLU A 386 -21.02 -39.46 20.85
CA GLU A 386 -20.10 -38.72 20.00
C GLU A 386 -19.68 -37.40 20.64
N ALA A 387 -20.62 -36.70 21.29
CA ALA A 387 -20.33 -35.50 22.07
C ALA A 387 -19.30 -35.80 23.17
N ARG A 388 -19.49 -36.90 23.92
CA ARG A 388 -18.56 -37.35 24.97
C ARG A 388 -17.16 -37.60 24.44
N ARG A 389 -17.02 -38.36 23.34
CA ARG A 389 -15.72 -38.63 22.71
C ARG A 389 -15.05 -37.35 22.21
N THR A 390 -15.79 -36.51 21.51
CA THR A 390 -15.30 -35.23 20.96
C THR A 390 -14.81 -34.31 22.08
N LEU A 391 -15.59 -34.18 23.16
CA LEU A 391 -15.25 -33.34 24.30
C LEU A 391 -14.04 -33.85 25.09
N GLN A 392 -13.82 -35.16 25.11
CA GLN A 392 -12.62 -35.75 25.72
C GLN A 392 -11.35 -35.41 24.94
N ILE A 393 -11.41 -35.38 23.60
CA ILE A 393 -10.31 -34.94 22.74
C ILE A 393 -10.07 -33.44 22.93
N ALA A 394 -11.12 -32.61 22.86
CA ALA A 394 -11.03 -31.17 23.09
C ALA A 394 -10.37 -30.84 24.44
N ARG A 395 -10.74 -31.55 25.51
CA ARG A 395 -10.14 -31.40 26.83
C ARG A 395 -8.63 -31.66 26.83
N ASN A 396 -8.18 -32.71 26.14
CA ASN A 396 -6.77 -33.06 26.10
C ASN A 396 -5.98 -31.98 25.34
N LEU A 397 -6.49 -31.52 24.19
CA LEU A 397 -5.90 -30.42 23.43
C LEU A 397 -5.83 -29.12 24.24
N TYR A 398 -6.88 -28.75 25.00
CA TYR A 398 -6.81 -27.59 25.90
C TYR A 398 -5.73 -27.74 26.98
N ARG A 399 -5.47 -28.96 27.49
CA ARG A 399 -4.40 -29.19 28.47
C ARG A 399 -3.02 -29.03 27.83
N GLU A 400 -2.85 -29.57 26.63
CA GLU A 400 -1.62 -29.42 25.84
C GLU A 400 -1.34 -27.94 25.51
N ALA A 401 -2.39 -27.17 25.20
CA ALA A 401 -2.32 -25.73 25.01
C ALA A 401 -2.18 -24.91 26.31
N GLY A 402 -2.11 -25.55 27.49
CA GLY A 402 -1.99 -24.87 28.78
C GLY A 402 -3.27 -24.17 29.29
N ASN A 403 -4.40 -24.32 28.60
CA ASN A 403 -5.68 -23.72 28.99
C ASN A 403 -6.43 -24.58 30.02
N SER A 404 -5.96 -24.52 31.28
CA SER A 404 -6.51 -25.29 32.39
C SER A 404 -8.00 -24.99 32.68
N VAL A 405 -8.45 -23.76 32.43
CA VAL A 405 -9.84 -23.33 32.65
C VAL A 405 -10.79 -24.05 31.69
N ARG A 406 -10.51 -23.99 30.38
CA ARG A 406 -11.32 -24.70 29.36
C ARG A 406 -11.27 -26.20 29.54
N ALA A 407 -10.11 -26.77 29.90
CA ALA A 407 -10.00 -28.19 30.19
C ALA A 407 -10.85 -28.62 31.41
N ALA A 408 -10.93 -27.79 32.45
CA ALA A 408 -11.81 -28.02 33.59
C ALA A 408 -13.29 -27.92 33.19
N GLU A 409 -13.65 -26.96 32.34
CA GLU A 409 -14.99 -26.82 31.78
C GLU A 409 -15.43 -28.09 31.02
N CYS A 410 -14.58 -28.60 30.14
CA CYS A 410 -14.82 -29.87 29.44
C CYS A 410 -15.00 -31.04 30.43
N SER A 411 -14.19 -31.07 31.50
CA SER A 411 -14.29 -32.11 32.53
C SER A 411 -15.60 -32.05 33.30
N ALA A 412 -16.10 -30.86 33.61
CA ALA A 412 -17.39 -30.66 34.25
C ALA A 412 -18.53 -31.13 33.34
N LYS A 413 -18.52 -30.72 32.07
CA LYS A 413 -19.52 -31.12 31.07
C LYS A 413 -19.55 -32.64 30.84
N LEU A 414 -18.39 -33.30 30.79
CA LEU A 414 -18.31 -34.76 30.66
C LEU A 414 -19.02 -35.52 31.79
N ARG A 415 -19.09 -34.94 33.00
CA ARG A 415 -19.80 -35.54 34.14
C ARG A 415 -21.31 -35.35 34.06
N THR A 416 -21.77 -34.28 33.39
CA THR A 416 -23.19 -33.92 33.31
C THR A 416 -23.89 -34.43 32.04
N LEU A 417 -23.13 -34.75 30.98
CA LEU A 417 -23.63 -35.40 29.77
C LEU A 417 -24.29 -36.75 30.12
N LYS A 418 -25.62 -36.81 29.99
CA LYS A 418 -26.47 -37.97 30.27
C LYS A 418 -27.18 -38.43 29.00
#